data_AF-A0A1W1YA47-F1
#
_entry.id   AF-A0A1W1YA47-F1
#
_cell.length_a   1.000
_cell.length_b   1.000
_cell.length_c   1.000
_cell.angle_alpha   90.00
_cell.angle_beta   90.00
_cell.angle_gamma   90.00
#
_symmetry.space_group_name_H-M   'P 1'
#
loop_
_entity.id
_entity.type
_entity.pdbx_description
1 polymer ?
#
loop_
_entity_poly.entity_id
_entity_poly.type
_entity_poly.pdbx_seq_one_letter_code
_entity_poly.pdbx_strand_id
1 'polypeptide(L)'
;MADLMRFLLRHSIVGFSAAALFVAGLCLLDLNGFGGLLSRSDLAPAIYLLPVAALGLTFSSAQMGIVLMLGWDTPDERRPPQRRT
;
A
#
# COMPACT_ATOMS: atom_id res chain seq x y z
N MET A 1 -3.34 8.61 19.68
CA MET A 1 -3.80 8.94 18.31
C MET A 1 -2.64 9.12 17.34
N ALA A 2 -1.61 9.92 17.69
CA ALA A 2 -0.45 10.13 16.82
C ALA A 2 0.27 8.83 16.43
N ASP A 3 0.41 7.86 17.34
CA ASP A 3 1.15 6.63 17.07
C ASP A 3 0.42 5.68 16.10
N LEU A 4 -0.91 5.60 16.19
CA LEU A 4 -1.72 4.85 15.23
C LEU A 4 -1.63 5.48 13.82
N MET A 5 -1.72 6.81 13.74
CA MET A 5 -1.57 7.51 12.47
C MET A 5 -0.19 7.31 11.86
N ARG A 6 0.88 7.33 12.66
CA ARG A 6 2.26 7.02 12.22
C ARG A 6 2.38 5.58 11.74
N PHE A 7 1.76 4.63 12.43
CA PHE A 7 1.73 3.23 12.02
C PHE A 7 1.03 3.06 10.66
N LEU A 8 -0.16 3.64 10.50
CA LEU A 8 -0.91 3.59 9.24
C LEU A 8 -0.14 4.24 8.09
N LEU A 9 0.42 5.44 8.31
CA LEU A 9 1.21 6.15 7.32
C LEU A 9 2.46 5.37 6.92
N ARG A 10 3.20 4.78 7.88
CA ARG A 10 4.42 4.03 7.58
C ARG A 10 4.12 2.82 6.67
N HIS A 11 3.11 2.02 7.02
CA HIS A 11 2.75 0.85 6.21
C HIS A 11 2.10 1.24 4.88
N SER A 12 1.35 2.34 4.86
CA SER A 12 0.81 2.92 3.62
C SER A 12 1.94 3.35 2.67
N ILE A 13 2.92 4.12 3.15
CA ILE A 13 4.05 4.56 2.34
C ILE A 13 4.84 3.36 1.80
N VAL A 14 5.10 2.34 2.64
CA VAL A 14 5.81 1.13 2.20
C VAL A 14 5.00 0.36 1.16
N GLY A 15 3.70 0.12 1.40
CA GLY A 15 2.83 -0.60 0.47
C GLY A 15 2.67 0.11 -0.87
N PHE A 16 2.46 1.43 -0.86
CA PHE A 16 2.36 2.24 -2.08
C PHE A 16 3.69 2.33 -2.83
N SER A 17 4.83 2.41 -2.13
CA SER A 17 6.14 2.38 -2.77
C SER A 17 6.40 1.05 -3.48
N ALA A 18 6.08 -0.07 -2.81
CA ALA A 18 6.18 -1.40 -3.40
C ALA A 18 5.25 -1.56 -4.62
N ALA A 19 4.01 -1.07 -4.53
CA ALA A 19 3.07 -1.08 -5.64
C ALA A 19 3.54 -0.23 -6.82
N ALA A 20 4.06 0.98 -6.57
CA ALA A 20 4.60 1.84 -7.61
C ALA A 20 5.78 1.18 -8.33
N LEU A 21 6.72 0.59 -7.59
CA LEU A 21 7.86 -0.13 -8.17
C LEU A 21 7.40 -1.35 -8.97
N PHE A 22 6.42 -2.10 -8.46
CA PHE A 22 5.88 -3.26 -9.16
C PHE A 22 5.22 -2.86 -10.48
N VAL A 23 4.32 -1.87 -10.47
CA VAL A 23 3.65 -1.39 -11.68
C VAL A 23 4.64 -0.76 -12.67
N ALA A 24 5.63 -0.02 -12.18
CA ALA A 24 6.71 0.49 -13.02
C ALA A 24 7.49 -0.65 -13.68
N GLY A 25 7.80 -1.72 -12.93
CA GLY A 25 8.41 -2.93 -13.46
C GLY A 25 7.55 -3.60 -14.55
N LEU A 26 6.23 -3.73 -14.34
CA LEU A 26 5.33 -4.28 -15.35
C LEU A 26 5.38 -3.50 -16.67
N CYS A 27 5.49 -2.17 -16.58
CA CYS A 27 5.51 -1.29 -17.73
C CYS A 27 6.86 -1.26 -18.43
N LEU A 28 7.96 -1.25 -17.68
CA LEU A 28 9.32 -1.26 -18.23
C LEU A 28 9.64 -2.58 -18.93
N LEU A 29 9.13 -3.69 -18.41
CA LEU A 29 9.29 -5.01 -19.01
C LEU A 29 8.27 -5.30 -20.13
N ASP A 30 7.36 -4.36 -20.37
CA ASP A 30 6.25 -4.45 -21.33
C ASP A 30 5.55 -5.82 -21.29
N LEU A 31 5.26 -6.30 -20.07
CA LEU A 31 4.69 -7.63 -19.89
C LEU A 31 3.33 -7.71 -20.60
N ASN A 32 3.25 -8.58 -21.61
CA ASN A 32 2.05 -8.74 -22.44
C ASN A 32 1.60 -7.43 -23.14
N GLY A 33 2.54 -6.55 -23.48
CA GLY A 33 2.25 -5.27 -24.15
C GLY A 33 1.67 -4.19 -23.22
N PHE A 34 1.71 -4.38 -21.91
CA PHE A 34 1.11 -3.47 -20.93
C PHE A 34 1.70 -2.05 -20.98
N GLY A 35 3.02 -1.92 -21.13
CA GLY A 35 3.70 -0.64 -21.27
C GLY A 35 3.40 0.04 -22.61
N GLY A 36 3.36 -0.74 -23.69
CA GLY A 36 2.98 -0.26 -25.01
C GLY A 36 1.53 0.24 -25.06
N LEU A 37 0.60 -0.50 -24.44
CA LEU A 37 -0.80 -0.09 -24.31
C LEU A 37 -0.94 1.22 -23.54
N LEU A 38 -0.19 1.37 -22.45
CA LEU A 38 -0.14 2.60 -21.65
C LEU A 38 0.37 3.81 -22.43
N SER A 39 1.44 3.64 -23.21
CA SER A 39 2.06 4.73 -23.97
C SER A 39 1.19 5.31 -25.10
N ARG A 40 0.19 4.55 -25.58
CA ARG A 40 -0.67 4.93 -26.71
C ARG A 40 -2.02 5.50 -26.29
N SER A 41 -2.32 5.55 -24.99
CA SER A 41 -3.60 6.03 -24.47
C SER A 41 -3.49 7.47 -23.95
N ASP A 42 -4.43 8.33 -24.33
CA ASP A 42 -4.55 9.69 -23.76
C ASP A 42 -4.85 9.68 -22.25
N LEU A 43 -5.26 8.52 -21.71
CA LEU A 43 -5.51 8.29 -20.28
C LEU A 43 -4.33 7.67 -19.55
N ALA A 44 -3.13 7.63 -20.16
CA ALA A 44 -1.94 7.00 -19.60
C ALA A 44 -1.75 7.27 -18.09
N PRO A 45 -1.83 8.52 -17.57
CA PRO A 45 -1.61 8.78 -16.15
C PRO A 45 -2.63 8.11 -15.24
N ALA A 46 -3.90 8.07 -15.65
CA ALA A 46 -4.99 7.45 -14.88
C ALA A 46 -4.86 5.92 -14.86
N ILE A 47 -4.41 5.33 -15.97
CA ILE A 47 -4.19 3.89 -16.10
C ILE A 47 -2.96 3.44 -15.29
N TYR A 48 -1.97 4.31 -15.05
CA TYR A 48 -0.91 4.06 -14.06
C TYR A 48 -1.39 4.17 -12.62
N LEU A 49 -2.19 5.21 -12.32
CA LEU A 49 -2.58 5.53 -10.95
C LEU A 49 -3.52 4.48 -10.35
N LEU A 50 -4.46 3.95 -11.13
CA LEU A 50 -5.42 2.94 -10.68
C LEU A 50 -4.76 1.65 -10.14
N PRO A 51 -3.89 0.95 -10.88
CA PRO A 51 -3.23 -0.25 -10.39
C PRO A 51 -2.27 0.06 -9.24
N VAL A 52 -1.58 1.20 -9.24
CA VAL A 52 -0.74 1.62 -8.11
C VAL A 52 -1.59 1.83 -6.85
N ALA A 53 -2.76 2.46 -6.97
CA ALA A 53 -3.66 2.66 -5.85
C ALA A 53 -4.27 1.34 -5.35
N ALA A 54 -4.75 0.49 -6.26
CA ALA A 54 -5.32 -0.80 -5.92
C ALA A 54 -4.29 -1.70 -5.21
N LEU A 55 -3.12 -1.90 -5.82
CA LEU A 55 -2.05 -2.71 -5.24
C LEU A 55 -1.45 -2.05 -4.00
N GLY A 56 -1.35 -0.73 -3.96
CA GLY A 56 -0.86 0.03 -2.81
C GLY A 56 -1.71 -0.21 -1.58
N LEU A 57 -3.04 -0.16 -1.73
CA LEU A 57 -3.97 -0.51 -0.66
C LEU A 57 -3.85 -1.98 -0.25
N THR A 58 -3.78 -2.90 -1.22
CA THR A 58 -3.62 -4.34 -0.94
C THR A 58 -2.34 -4.64 -0.18
N PHE A 59 -1.18 -4.14 -0.63
CA PHE A 59 0.11 -4.36 0.02
C PHE A 59 0.20 -3.70 1.39
N SER A 60 -0.37 -2.51 1.55
CA SER A 60 -0.43 -1.83 2.85
C SER A 60 -1.26 -2.63 3.85
N SER A 61 -2.44 -3.09 3.43
CA SER A 61 -3.35 -3.89 4.25
C SER A 61 -2.75 -5.24 4.64
N ALA A 62 -2.17 -5.96 3.67
CA ALA A 62 -1.57 -7.27 3.90
C ALA A 62 -0.45 -7.21 4.96
N GLN A 63 0.44 -6.22 4.88
CA GLN A 63 1.51 -6.05 5.86
C GLN A 63 0.97 -5.75 7.26
N MET A 64 -0.05 -4.89 7.39
CA MET A 64 -0.71 -4.64 8.68
C MET A 64 -1.34 -5.92 9.25
N GLY A 65 -1.98 -6.72 8.40
CA GLY A 65 -2.52 -8.02 8.78
C GLY A 65 -1.46 -8.99 9.29
N ILE A 66 -0.29 -9.04 8.63
CA ILE A 66 0.86 -9.86 9.05
C ILE A 66 1.36 -9.41 10.43
N VAL A 67 1.52 -8.11 10.68
CA VAL A 67 1.93 -7.58 11.99
C VAL A 67 0.98 -8.03 13.10
N LEU A 68 -0.33 -7.95 12.85
CA LEU A 68 -1.35 -8.38 13.80
C LEU A 68 -1.30 -9.90 14.06
N MET A 69 -1.17 -10.71 13.01
CA MET A 69 -1.11 -12.17 13.15
C MET A 69 0.17 -12.67 13.85
N LEU A 70 1.28 -11.94 13.72
CA LEU A 70 2.54 -12.25 14.38
C LEU A 70 2.60 -11.74 15.83
N GLY A 71 1.55 -11.10 16.34
CA GLY A 71 1.47 -10.61 17.72
C GLY A 71 2.48 -9.50 18.03
N TRP A 72 2.85 -8.69 17.03
CA TRP A 72 3.73 -7.55 17.23
C TRP A 72 2.97 -6.40 17.90
N ASP A 73 3.57 -5.77 18.90
CA ASP A 73 2.97 -4.66 19.65
C ASP A 73 2.48 -3.53 18.73
N THR A 74 1.16 -3.44 18.57
CA THR A 74 0.54 -2.37 17.82
C THR A 74 0.33 -1.12 18.68
N PRO A 75 0.21 0.09 18.07
CA PRO A 75 0.01 1.31 18.84
C PRO A 75 -1.27 1.36 19.67
N ASP A 76 -2.29 0.54 19.35
CA ASP A 76 -3.53 0.49 20.11
C ASP A 76 -3.41 -0.43 21.34
N GLU A 77 -2.62 -1.51 21.26
CA GLU A 77 -2.35 -2.38 22.41
C GLU A 77 -1.49 -1.69 23.48
N ARG A 78 -0.63 -0.75 23.09
CA ARG A 78 0.19 0.05 24.03
C ARG A 78 -0.62 1.08 24.82
N ARG A 79 -1.90 1.29 24.51
CA ARG A 79 -2.73 2.24 25.27
C ARG A 79 -3.16 1.61 26.60
N PRO A 80 -3.09 2.34 27.73
CA PRO A 80 -3.60 1.83 28.99
C PRO A 80 -5.10 1.55 28.88
N PRO A 81 -5.62 0.49 29.52
CA PRO A 81 -7.03 0.12 29.44
C PRO A 81 -7.89 1.29 29.92
N GLN A 82 -8.75 1.79 29.04
CA GLN A 82 -9.68 2.86 29.35
C GLN A 82 -10.72 2.28 30.32
N ARG A 83 -10.58 2.59 31.63
CA ARG A 83 -11.56 2.19 32.64
C ARG A 83 -12.93 2.70 32.21
N ARG A 84 -13.82 1.79 31.78
CA ARG A 84 -15.25 2.07 31.68
C ARG A 84 -15.78 2.20 33.12
N THR A 85 -15.88 3.44 33.60
CA THR A 85 -16.68 3.80 34.78
C THR A 85 -18.14 3.94 34.39
#